data_AF-A0A519GIB8-F1
#
_entry.id   AF-A0A519GIB8-F1
#
_cell.length_a   1.000
_cell.length_b   1.000
_cell.length_c   1.000
_cell.angle_alpha   90.00
_cell.angle_beta   90.00
_cell.angle_gamma   90.00
#
_symmetry.space_group_name_H-M   'P 1'
#
loop_
_entity.id
_entity.type
_entity.pdbx_description
1 polymer ?
#
loop_
_entity_poly.entity_id
_entity_poly.type
_entity_poly.pdbx_seq_one_letter_code
_entity_poly.pdbx_strand_id
1 'polypeptide(L)'
;MQRRDFLSAAGLAGLGLSTGAMAALRLGAPTPFSFDALRARARALAAQPHVAAPTPAPDVVQRIDYDAHGKLRFDAAEALFASGPGAFPVTFFHLGRFFPAPVRMHRIERTAGDAFARELRYDPASFSMPADSPARQLPEGAGFAGFRIQESRFGGAGQPDWRTNDWVAFLGASYFRAIGELYQYGLSARGIAIDVAVPGRPEEFPAFTNFWFEPSPADRSVMTVYALLEGPSVTGAYRFTMRRGKAVVMDIDSTL
;
A
#
# COMPACT_ATOMS: atom_id res chain seq x y z
N MET A 1 75.74 15.29 -17.58
CA MET A 1 75.20 16.66 -17.66
C MET A 1 73.80 16.54 -18.26
N GLN A 2 72.66 16.93 -17.71
CA GLN A 2 72.23 17.67 -16.51
C GLN A 2 70.84 17.07 -16.10
N ARG A 3 70.64 16.61 -14.86
CA ARG A 3 69.81 17.24 -13.80
C ARG A 3 68.75 18.25 -14.28
N ARG A 4 67.46 17.93 -14.05
CA ARG A 4 66.53 18.71 -13.21
C ARG A 4 65.13 18.08 -13.10
N ASP A 5 64.83 17.64 -11.88
CA ASP A 5 63.58 17.66 -11.11
C ASP A 5 62.29 18.14 -11.78
N PHE A 6 61.21 17.37 -11.59
CA PHE A 6 59.96 17.90 -11.00
C PHE A 6 59.16 16.79 -10.31
N LEU A 7 58.97 16.95 -9.01
CA LEU A 7 58.03 16.21 -8.17
C LEU A 7 56.59 16.59 -8.54
N SER A 8 55.69 15.62 -8.58
CA SER A 8 54.27 15.83 -8.28
C SER A 8 53.69 14.53 -7.75
N ALA A 9 53.50 14.50 -6.43
CA ALA A 9 52.67 13.53 -5.75
C ALA A 9 51.20 13.86 -6.03
N ALA A 10 50.42 12.86 -6.42
CA ALA A 10 48.96 12.92 -6.36
C ALA A 10 48.46 11.55 -5.90
N GLY A 11 48.19 11.44 -4.59
CA GLY A 11 47.41 10.34 -4.04
C GLY A 11 45.95 10.50 -4.45
N LEU A 12 45.36 9.43 -4.96
CA LEU A 12 43.91 9.28 -5.03
C LEU A 12 43.53 8.24 -3.99
N ALA A 13 43.21 8.76 -2.81
CA ALA A 13 42.52 8.06 -1.75
C ALA A 13 41.22 7.46 -2.30
N GLY A 14 40.96 6.21 -1.93
CA GLY A 14 39.76 5.48 -2.28
C GLY A 14 38.51 6.23 -1.84
N LEU A 15 37.68 6.57 -2.82
CA LEU A 15 36.26 6.78 -2.59
C LEU A 15 35.59 5.45 -2.89
N GLY A 16 35.48 4.63 -1.84
CA GLY A 16 34.48 3.57 -1.81
C GLY A 16 33.12 4.22 -1.97
N LEU A 17 32.62 4.25 -3.20
CA LEU A 17 31.21 4.52 -3.46
C LEU A 17 30.45 3.35 -2.87
N SER A 18 29.99 3.51 -1.64
CA SER A 18 28.85 2.76 -1.15
C SER A 18 27.68 3.13 -2.05
N THR A 19 27.50 2.36 -3.12
CA THR A 19 26.23 2.31 -3.84
C THR A 19 25.23 1.72 -2.85
N GLY A 20 24.66 2.56 -2.00
CA GLY A 20 23.41 2.25 -1.33
C GLY A 20 22.40 2.04 -2.44
N ALA A 21 22.24 0.77 -2.86
CA ALA A 21 21.13 0.39 -3.70
C ALA A 21 19.88 0.76 -2.91
N MET A 22 19.20 1.84 -3.31
CA MET A 22 17.85 2.10 -2.84
C MET A 22 17.06 0.85 -3.20
N ALA A 23 16.67 0.06 -2.20
CA ALA A 23 15.93 -1.15 -2.45
C ALA A 23 14.58 -0.74 -3.06
N ALA A 24 14.40 -1.07 -4.34
CA ALA A 24 13.12 -0.91 -5.00
C ALA A 24 12.20 -2.03 -4.51
N LEU A 25 10.90 -1.72 -4.34
CA LEU A 25 9.88 -2.72 -4.02
C LEU A 25 10.05 -3.98 -4.86
N ARG A 26 10.14 -5.13 -4.19
CA ARG A 26 10.24 -6.44 -4.85
C ARG A 26 8.90 -6.82 -5.44
N LEU A 27 8.90 -7.27 -6.69
CA LEU A 27 7.68 -7.54 -7.46
C LEU A 27 7.61 -8.99 -7.90
N GLY A 28 6.41 -9.55 -7.82
CA GLY A 28 6.08 -10.86 -8.38
C GLY A 28 6.11 -10.89 -9.91
N ALA A 29 5.86 -12.09 -10.45
CA ALA A 29 5.65 -12.27 -11.88
C ALA A 29 4.37 -11.54 -12.35
N PRO A 30 4.34 -11.02 -13.58
CA PRO A 30 3.15 -10.39 -14.13
C PRO A 30 2.02 -11.39 -14.34
N THR A 31 0.80 -10.99 -13.99
CA THR A 31 -0.43 -11.73 -14.27
C THR A 31 -1.40 -10.84 -15.04
N PRO A 32 -2.13 -11.34 -16.05
CA PRO A 32 -3.14 -10.54 -16.74
C PRO A 32 -4.18 -9.98 -15.77
N PHE A 33 -4.57 -8.73 -15.97
CA PHE A 33 -5.55 -8.05 -15.12
C PHE A 33 -6.64 -7.37 -15.95
N SER A 34 -7.90 -7.58 -15.54
CA SER A 34 -9.04 -6.76 -15.95
C SER A 34 -10.05 -6.70 -14.82
N PHE A 35 -10.89 -5.66 -14.80
CA PHE A 35 -11.93 -5.54 -13.79
C PHE A 35 -12.99 -6.64 -13.94
N ASP A 36 -13.29 -7.06 -15.17
CA ASP A 36 -14.21 -8.18 -15.40
C ASP A 36 -13.64 -9.51 -14.90
N ALA A 37 -12.33 -9.75 -15.04
CA ALA A 37 -11.67 -10.90 -14.44
C ALA A 37 -11.74 -10.85 -12.90
N LEU A 38 -11.62 -9.66 -12.30
CA LEU A 38 -11.79 -9.49 -10.85
C LEU A 38 -13.23 -9.76 -10.40
N ARG A 39 -14.24 -9.30 -11.15
CA ARG A 39 -15.66 -9.62 -10.92
C ARG A 39 -15.94 -11.13 -11.03
N ALA A 40 -15.37 -11.77 -12.05
CA ALA A 40 -15.47 -13.22 -12.22
C ALA A 40 -14.81 -13.97 -11.05
N ARG A 41 -13.65 -13.50 -10.56
CA ARG A 41 -12.99 -14.05 -9.38
C ARG A 41 -13.85 -13.92 -8.13
N ALA A 42 -14.44 -12.75 -7.88
CA ALA A 42 -15.36 -12.57 -6.75
C ALA A 42 -16.53 -13.55 -6.83
N ARG A 43 -17.20 -13.64 -7.99
CA ARG A 43 -18.30 -14.60 -8.22
C ARG A 43 -17.90 -16.05 -7.95
N ALA A 44 -16.70 -16.45 -8.36
CA ALA A 44 -16.21 -17.81 -8.12
C ALA A 44 -15.93 -18.09 -6.62
N LEU A 45 -15.50 -17.08 -5.87
CA LEU A 45 -15.29 -17.17 -4.42
C LEU A 45 -16.63 -17.22 -3.66
N ALA A 46 -17.65 -16.49 -4.11
CA ALA A 46 -19.00 -16.56 -3.52
C ALA A 46 -19.62 -17.97 -3.55
N ALA A 47 -19.17 -18.83 -4.48
CA ALA A 47 -19.63 -20.21 -4.62
C ALA A 47 -18.88 -21.20 -3.70
N GLN A 48 -17.96 -20.72 -2.86
CA GLN A 48 -17.11 -21.54 -2.00
C GLN A 48 -17.23 -21.10 -0.54
N PRO A 49 -16.99 -22.00 0.44
CA PRO A 49 -16.90 -21.59 1.84
C PRO A 49 -15.82 -20.52 2.04
N HIS A 50 -16.13 -19.48 2.79
CA HIS A 50 -15.17 -18.42 3.09
C HIS A 50 -13.99 -18.96 3.92
N VAL A 51 -12.77 -18.61 3.49
CA VAL A 51 -11.52 -18.93 4.21
C VAL A 51 -10.78 -17.63 4.46
N ALA A 52 -10.70 -17.22 5.73
CA ALA A 52 -9.96 -16.02 6.11
C ALA A 52 -8.44 -16.22 5.91
N ALA A 53 -7.74 -15.15 5.52
CA ALA A 53 -6.29 -15.18 5.39
C ALA A 53 -5.65 -15.43 6.78
N PRO A 54 -4.74 -16.40 6.90
CA PRO A 54 -4.09 -16.69 8.18
C PRO A 54 -3.19 -15.52 8.60
N THR A 55 -3.19 -15.21 9.89
CA THR A 55 -2.24 -14.26 10.47
C THR A 55 -0.83 -14.89 10.49
N PRO A 56 0.18 -14.24 9.89
CA PRO A 56 1.56 -14.73 9.95
C PRO A 56 2.10 -14.54 11.37
N ALA A 57 2.77 -15.57 11.91
CA ALA A 57 3.33 -15.56 13.27
C ALA A 57 2.39 -14.88 14.31
N PRO A 58 1.21 -15.50 14.61
CA PRO A 58 0.18 -14.86 15.41
C PRO A 58 0.65 -14.32 16.76
N ASP A 59 1.56 -15.03 17.44
CA ASP A 59 2.12 -14.61 18.71
C ASP A 59 2.95 -13.32 18.58
N VAL A 60 3.70 -13.15 17.49
CA VAL A 60 4.49 -11.94 17.19
C VAL A 60 3.55 -10.78 16.88
N VAL A 61 2.59 -10.98 15.97
CA VAL A 61 1.60 -9.95 15.58
C VAL A 61 0.82 -9.44 16.79
N GLN A 62 0.46 -10.34 17.72
CA GLN A 62 -0.23 -9.96 18.95
C GLN A 62 0.62 -9.10 19.89
N ARG A 63 1.96 -9.20 19.85
CA ARG A 63 2.87 -8.33 20.63
C ARG A 63 3.07 -6.94 20.02
N ILE A 64 2.74 -6.75 18.74
CA ILE A 64 2.74 -5.42 18.10
C ILE A 64 1.46 -4.70 18.51
N ASP A 65 1.45 -4.17 19.72
CA ASP A 65 0.34 -3.40 20.27
C ASP A 65 0.25 -1.98 19.67
N TYR A 66 -0.62 -1.14 20.23
CA TYR A 66 -0.85 0.22 19.74
C TYR A 66 0.42 1.07 19.70
N ASP A 67 1.21 1.06 20.78
CA ASP A 67 2.42 1.86 20.89
C ASP A 67 3.52 1.33 19.96
N ALA A 68 3.71 0.01 19.91
CA ALA A 68 4.68 -0.61 19.01
C ALA A 68 4.32 -0.34 17.54
N HIS A 69 3.06 -0.52 17.16
CA HIS A 69 2.57 -0.25 15.79
C HIS A 69 2.76 1.22 15.41
N GLY A 70 2.47 2.12 16.36
CA GLY A 70 2.65 3.56 16.23
C GLY A 70 4.09 4.00 16.00
N LYS A 71 5.09 3.13 16.18
CA LYS A 71 6.52 3.41 15.90
C LYS A 71 7.01 2.82 14.57
N LEU A 72 6.20 2.02 13.89
CA LEU A 72 6.53 1.44 12.59
C LEU A 72 6.28 2.48 11.49
N ARG A 73 7.28 2.73 10.66
CA ARG A 73 7.18 3.70 9.56
C ARG A 73 7.67 3.06 8.27
N PHE A 74 6.80 3.05 7.26
CA PHE A 74 7.22 2.69 5.90
C PHE A 74 8.20 3.74 5.37
N ASP A 75 9.28 3.31 4.72
CA ASP A 75 10.22 4.23 4.11
C ASP A 75 9.58 4.88 2.88
N ALA A 76 9.36 6.20 2.94
CA ALA A 76 8.78 6.96 1.85
C ALA A 76 9.62 6.85 0.56
N ALA A 77 10.93 6.62 0.67
CA ALA A 77 11.81 6.44 -0.47
C ALA A 77 11.49 5.16 -1.27
N GLU A 78 10.91 4.15 -0.61
CA GLU A 78 10.44 2.90 -1.23
C GLU A 78 8.96 2.93 -1.63
N ALA A 79 8.27 4.08 -1.49
CA ALA A 79 6.86 4.17 -1.79
C ALA A 79 6.57 3.76 -3.25
N LEU A 80 5.48 3.01 -3.44
CA LEU A 80 5.02 2.66 -4.79
C LEU A 80 4.73 3.97 -5.53
N PHE A 81 5.28 4.12 -6.74
CA PHE A 81 5.21 5.34 -7.55
C PHE A 81 5.95 6.58 -7.00
N ALA A 82 6.84 6.45 -6.01
CA ALA A 82 7.72 7.54 -5.56
C ALA A 82 8.52 8.17 -6.73
N SER A 83 9.01 7.33 -7.63
CA SER A 83 9.73 7.71 -8.87
C SER A 83 9.07 7.15 -10.13
N GLY A 84 7.78 6.78 -10.04
CA GLY A 84 7.04 6.04 -11.09
C GLY A 84 5.96 6.85 -11.80
N PRO A 85 5.05 6.19 -12.54
CA PRO A 85 3.91 6.84 -13.18
C PRO A 85 2.98 7.51 -12.17
N GLY A 86 2.29 8.55 -12.62
CA GLY A 86 1.34 9.29 -11.80
C GLY A 86 1.96 10.22 -10.77
N ALA A 87 1.09 10.88 -10.02
CA ALA A 87 1.45 11.93 -9.07
C ALA A 87 1.48 11.46 -7.61
N PHE A 88 0.83 10.35 -7.28
CA PHE A 88 0.58 9.97 -5.90
C PHE A 88 1.37 8.71 -5.51
N PRO A 89 2.41 8.87 -4.67
CA PRO A 89 3.06 7.72 -4.05
C PRO A 89 2.11 6.97 -3.11
N VAL A 90 2.34 5.66 -2.94
CA VAL A 90 1.57 4.81 -2.03
C VAL A 90 2.52 4.18 -1.02
N THR A 91 2.21 4.35 0.26
CA THR A 91 2.95 3.74 1.39
C THR A 91 2.07 2.74 2.11
N PHE A 92 2.67 1.81 2.83
CA PHE A 92 1.93 0.67 3.39
C PHE A 92 1.89 0.69 4.92
N PHE A 93 0.78 0.20 5.48
CA PHE A 93 0.68 -0.07 6.90
C PHE A 93 1.30 -1.43 7.22
N HIS A 94 1.96 -1.50 8.36
CA HIS A 94 2.49 -2.76 8.88
C HIS A 94 1.40 -3.56 9.62
N LEU A 95 1.56 -4.88 9.70
CA LEU A 95 0.72 -5.73 10.56
C LEU A 95 0.86 -5.36 12.03
N GLY A 96 -0.18 -5.67 12.82
CA GLY A 96 -0.15 -5.60 14.28
C GLY A 96 -1.42 -6.17 14.89
N ARG A 97 -1.52 -6.12 16.23
CA ARG A 97 -2.64 -6.71 17.00
C ARG A 97 -4.02 -6.37 16.43
N PHE A 98 -4.22 -5.11 16.03
CA PHE A 98 -5.50 -4.61 15.52
C PHE A 98 -5.69 -4.78 14.01
N PHE A 99 -4.61 -5.12 13.28
CA PHE A 99 -4.61 -5.38 11.85
C PHE A 99 -3.78 -6.63 11.54
N PRO A 100 -4.26 -7.82 11.96
CA PRO A 100 -3.43 -9.03 11.98
C PRO A 100 -3.45 -9.80 10.65
N ALA A 101 -4.41 -9.53 9.77
CA ALA A 101 -4.55 -10.21 8.50
C ALA A 101 -3.78 -9.47 7.39
N PRO A 102 -2.95 -10.16 6.60
CA PRO A 102 -2.24 -9.53 5.49
C PRO A 102 -3.16 -9.27 4.30
N VAL A 103 -2.88 -8.17 3.62
CA VAL A 103 -3.57 -7.70 2.43
C VAL A 103 -2.57 -7.68 1.28
N ARG A 104 -2.96 -8.29 0.15
CA ARG A 104 -2.10 -8.37 -1.04
C ARG A 104 -2.19 -7.09 -1.85
N MET A 105 -1.04 -6.52 -2.18
CA MET A 105 -0.92 -5.25 -2.89
C MET A 105 -0.37 -5.52 -4.28
N HIS A 106 -0.95 -4.91 -5.32
CA HIS A 106 -0.50 -5.11 -6.69
C HIS A 106 -0.40 -3.78 -7.42
N ARG A 107 0.64 -3.62 -8.24
CA ARG A 107 0.67 -2.51 -9.22
C ARG A 107 0.15 -2.99 -10.56
N ILE A 108 -0.61 -2.15 -11.24
CA ILE A 108 -1.01 -2.38 -12.62
C ILE A 108 -0.01 -1.73 -13.56
N GLU A 109 0.42 -2.48 -14.57
CA GLU A 109 1.24 -2.03 -15.68
C GLU A 109 0.45 -2.19 -16.97
N ARG A 110 0.47 -1.18 -17.84
CA ARG A 110 -0.11 -1.27 -19.18
C ARG A 110 0.96 -1.34 -20.24
N THR A 111 0.89 -2.34 -21.10
CA THR A 111 1.80 -2.52 -22.25
C THR A 111 0.98 -2.88 -23.47
N ALA A 112 1.13 -2.12 -24.56
CA ALA A 112 0.47 -2.39 -25.85
C ALA A 112 -1.07 -2.56 -25.78
N GLY A 113 -1.74 -1.91 -24.82
CA GLY A 113 -3.19 -1.99 -24.63
C GLY A 113 -3.62 -3.01 -23.57
N ASP A 114 -2.77 -3.98 -23.24
CA ASP A 114 -3.02 -4.97 -22.20
C ASP A 114 -2.63 -4.45 -20.82
N ALA A 115 -3.30 -4.97 -19.78
CA ALA A 115 -3.00 -4.67 -18.38
C ALA A 115 -2.52 -5.91 -17.65
N PHE A 116 -1.44 -5.75 -16.88
CA PHE A 116 -0.84 -6.79 -16.06
C PHE A 116 -0.69 -6.30 -14.62
N ALA A 117 -1.05 -7.15 -13.67
CA ALA A 117 -0.80 -6.93 -12.26
C ALA A 117 0.53 -7.56 -11.83
N ARG A 118 1.26 -6.88 -10.95
CA ARG A 118 2.44 -7.44 -10.26
C ARG A 118 2.27 -7.26 -8.77
N GLU A 119 2.27 -8.35 -8.02
CA GLU A 119 2.19 -8.34 -6.56
C GLU A 119 3.44 -7.69 -5.96
N LEU A 120 3.24 -6.77 -5.02
CA LEU A 120 4.29 -6.20 -4.18
C LEU A 120 4.59 -7.19 -3.07
N ARG A 121 5.85 -7.62 -2.97
CA ARG A 121 6.31 -8.51 -1.91
C ARG A 121 6.75 -7.69 -0.72
N TYR A 122 6.30 -8.10 0.47
CA TYR A 122 6.73 -7.49 1.72
C TYR A 122 8.22 -7.75 1.95
N ASP A 123 8.94 -6.67 2.25
CA ASP A 123 10.33 -6.67 2.71
C ASP A 123 10.39 -5.93 4.06
N PRO A 124 10.87 -6.55 5.14
CA PRO A 124 11.07 -5.86 6.42
C PRO A 124 11.97 -4.61 6.30
N ALA A 125 12.89 -4.58 5.32
CA ALA A 125 13.77 -3.44 5.09
C ALA A 125 13.03 -2.18 4.64
N SER A 126 11.82 -2.33 4.07
CA SER A 126 10.96 -1.21 3.68
C SER A 126 10.35 -0.47 4.87
N PHE A 127 10.61 -0.90 6.10
CA PHE A 127 10.10 -0.29 7.31
C PHE A 127 11.21 0.06 8.30
N SER A 128 11.17 1.30 8.77
CA SER A 128 11.88 1.69 9.99
C SER A 128 11.14 1.13 11.20
N MET A 129 11.89 0.41 12.04
CA MET A 129 11.40 -0.24 13.26
C MET A 129 12.38 0.00 14.41
N PRO A 130 11.93 0.26 15.64
CA PRO A 130 12.80 0.23 16.82
C PRO A 130 13.58 -1.08 16.94
N ALA A 131 14.77 -1.06 17.53
CA ALA A 131 15.64 -2.26 17.64
C ALA A 131 14.98 -3.39 18.45
N ASP A 132 14.18 -3.03 19.45
CA ASP A 132 13.41 -3.90 20.34
C ASP A 132 12.00 -4.21 19.82
N SER A 133 11.63 -3.73 18.62
CA SER A 133 10.28 -3.92 18.09
C SER A 133 9.99 -5.41 17.83
N PRO A 134 8.84 -5.95 18.31
CA PRO A 134 8.42 -7.31 17.98
C PRO A 134 8.28 -7.56 16.47
N ALA A 135 7.98 -6.51 15.69
CA ALA A 135 7.83 -6.58 14.24
C ALA A 135 9.07 -7.16 13.52
N ARG A 136 10.27 -7.00 14.10
CA ARG A 136 11.52 -7.55 13.56
C ARG A 136 11.58 -9.09 13.59
N GLN A 137 10.67 -9.74 14.32
CA GLN A 137 10.58 -11.20 14.42
C GLN A 137 9.60 -11.81 13.40
N LEU A 138 8.91 -10.97 12.61
CA LEU A 138 8.04 -11.47 11.55
C LEU A 138 8.85 -12.13 10.42
N PRO A 139 8.31 -13.19 9.81
CA PRO A 139 8.97 -13.85 8.68
C PRO A 139 9.02 -12.94 7.45
N GLU A 140 9.92 -13.24 6.52
CA GLU A 140 9.87 -12.67 5.17
C GLU A 140 8.49 -12.96 4.54
N GLY A 141 7.95 -11.99 3.81
CA GLY A 141 6.62 -12.13 3.20
C GLY A 141 5.43 -12.04 4.18
N ALA A 142 5.60 -11.58 5.43
CA ALA A 142 4.50 -11.40 6.38
C ALA A 142 3.34 -10.56 5.80
N GLY A 143 3.64 -9.56 4.97
CA GLY A 143 2.63 -8.81 4.22
C GLY A 143 2.34 -7.43 4.81
N PHE A 144 1.37 -6.75 4.19
CA PHE A 144 0.95 -5.41 4.55
C PHE A 144 -0.43 -5.45 5.20
N ALA A 145 -0.74 -4.52 6.11
CA ALA A 145 -2.07 -4.41 6.71
C ALA A 145 -3.06 -3.56 5.90
N GLY A 146 -2.54 -2.70 5.03
CA GLY A 146 -3.30 -1.67 4.34
C GLY A 146 -2.36 -0.67 3.66
N PHE A 147 -2.91 0.44 3.17
CA PHE A 147 -2.10 1.47 2.50
C PHE A 147 -2.63 2.88 2.73
N ARG A 148 -1.77 3.84 2.42
CA ARG A 148 -2.07 5.27 2.30
C ARG A 148 -1.68 5.77 0.92
N ILE A 149 -2.48 6.66 0.37
CA ILE A 149 -2.15 7.38 -0.85
C ILE A 149 -1.69 8.78 -0.45
N GLN A 150 -0.44 9.08 -0.79
CA GLN A 150 0.26 10.29 -0.40
C GLN A 150 -0.13 11.47 -1.28
N GLU A 151 0.06 12.69 -0.76
CA GLU A 151 -0.09 13.93 -1.55
C GLU A 151 0.78 13.91 -2.83
N SER A 152 0.48 14.83 -3.76
CA SER A 152 1.18 14.86 -5.04
C SER A 152 2.68 15.09 -4.86
N ARG A 153 3.50 14.20 -5.43
CA ARG A 153 4.96 14.36 -5.50
C ARG A 153 5.42 15.51 -6.41
N PHE A 154 4.47 16.12 -7.12
CA PHE A 154 4.66 17.30 -7.96
C PHE A 154 4.10 18.58 -7.31
N GLY A 155 3.74 18.53 -6.03
CA GLY A 155 3.31 19.71 -5.27
C GLY A 155 4.36 20.82 -5.28
N GLY A 156 3.90 22.07 -5.34
CA GLY A 156 4.74 23.27 -5.27
C GLY A 156 4.76 23.90 -3.88
N ALA A 157 5.31 25.11 -3.79
CA ALA A 157 5.32 25.89 -2.55
C ALA A 157 3.89 26.07 -1.99
N GLY A 158 3.73 25.76 -0.68
CA GLY A 158 2.43 25.82 0.01
C GLY A 158 1.59 24.55 -0.05
N GLN A 159 2.02 23.52 -0.77
CA GLN A 159 1.43 22.18 -0.70
C GLN A 159 2.16 21.33 0.35
N PRO A 160 1.47 20.41 1.06
CA PRO A 160 2.12 19.55 2.04
C PRO A 160 3.15 18.61 1.40
N ASP A 161 4.21 18.28 2.16
CA ASP A 161 5.18 17.27 1.73
C ASP A 161 4.52 15.89 1.75
N TRP A 162 4.45 15.24 0.60
CA TRP A 162 3.86 13.92 0.43
C TRP A 162 4.53 12.84 1.29
N ARG A 163 5.78 13.04 1.72
CA ARG A 163 6.47 12.07 2.60
C ARG A 163 5.85 11.97 3.99
N THR A 164 5.08 12.98 4.38
CA THR A 164 4.47 13.08 5.71
C THR A 164 2.97 13.34 5.66
N ASN A 165 2.38 13.51 4.47
CA ASN A 165 0.98 13.87 4.29
C ASN A 165 0.31 12.97 3.25
N ASP A 166 -0.69 12.22 3.72
CA ASP A 166 -1.57 11.39 2.92
C ASP A 166 -2.98 12.01 2.82
N TRP A 167 -3.71 11.64 1.76
CA TRP A 167 -5.08 12.10 1.55
C TRP A 167 -6.12 11.01 1.61
N VAL A 168 -5.71 9.74 1.57
CA VAL A 168 -6.56 8.55 1.70
C VAL A 168 -5.83 7.45 2.44
N ALA A 169 -6.57 6.72 3.29
CA ALA A 169 -6.11 5.50 3.94
C ALA A 169 -7.16 4.39 3.85
N PHE A 170 -6.68 3.18 3.52
CA PHE A 170 -7.45 1.92 3.58
C PHE A 170 -6.78 1.02 4.62
N LEU A 171 -7.49 0.70 5.70
CA LEU A 171 -6.96 -0.09 6.80
C LEU A 171 -8.07 -0.69 7.66
N GLY A 172 -8.02 -2.02 7.84
CA GLY A 172 -8.96 -2.77 8.67
C GLY A 172 -10.28 -3.08 7.95
N ALA A 173 -10.67 -4.36 7.95
CA ALA A 173 -11.84 -4.87 7.24
C ALA A 173 -12.01 -4.20 5.85
N SER A 174 -13.17 -3.62 5.57
CA SER A 174 -13.45 -2.87 4.33
C SER A 174 -13.49 -1.35 4.56
N TYR A 175 -12.84 -0.85 5.61
CA TYR A 175 -12.85 0.57 5.96
C TYR A 175 -11.85 1.39 5.15
N PHE A 176 -12.27 2.62 4.85
CA PHE A 176 -11.41 3.63 4.24
C PHE A 176 -11.80 5.03 4.72
N ARG A 177 -10.83 5.95 4.67
CA ARG A 177 -10.99 7.35 5.06
C ARG A 177 -10.29 8.25 4.06
N ALA A 178 -10.75 9.48 3.98
CA ALA A 178 -10.09 10.54 3.24
C ALA A 178 -10.03 11.82 4.07
N ILE A 179 -9.10 12.69 3.70
CA ILE A 179 -9.02 14.05 4.26
C ILE A 179 -9.91 15.01 3.46
N GLY A 180 -10.17 16.18 4.06
CA GLY A 180 -10.71 17.36 3.36
C GLY A 180 -9.66 18.45 3.13
N GLU A 181 -10.12 19.69 2.92
CA GLU A 181 -9.26 20.86 2.69
C GLU A 181 -8.35 21.19 3.89
N LEU A 182 -8.69 20.71 5.09
CA LEU A 182 -7.92 20.94 6.32
C LEU A 182 -6.83 19.88 6.59
N TYR A 183 -6.62 18.93 5.68
CA TYR A 183 -5.61 17.86 5.83
C TYR A 183 -5.78 17.01 7.09
N GLN A 184 -7.03 16.84 7.54
CA GLN A 184 -7.38 16.03 8.69
C GLN A 184 -8.33 14.91 8.26
N TYR A 185 -8.11 13.73 8.82
CA TYR A 185 -9.05 12.62 8.70
C TYR A 185 -10.34 12.91 9.45
N GLY A 186 -11.45 12.73 8.76
CA GLY A 186 -12.78 12.76 9.34
C GLY A 186 -13.38 11.36 9.49
N LEU A 187 -14.61 11.23 9.03
CA LEU A 187 -15.38 9.98 9.08
C LEU A 187 -14.73 8.85 8.28
N SER A 188 -15.10 7.62 8.65
CA SER A 188 -14.82 6.44 7.84
C SER A 188 -16.02 6.09 6.98
N ALA A 189 -15.74 5.60 5.79
CA ALA A 189 -16.66 4.79 5.01
C ALA A 189 -16.23 3.32 5.10
N ARG A 190 -17.12 2.42 4.68
CA ARG A 190 -16.84 0.99 4.53
C ARG A 190 -17.47 0.47 3.24
N GLY A 191 -16.84 -0.54 2.63
CA GLY A 191 -17.31 -1.11 1.37
C GLY A 191 -18.69 -1.75 1.47
N ILE A 192 -19.01 -2.35 2.61
CA ILE A 192 -20.31 -2.95 2.91
C ILE A 192 -20.55 -2.98 4.42
N ALA A 193 -21.82 -3.06 4.81
CA ALA A 193 -22.26 -3.25 6.18
C ALA A 193 -23.31 -4.37 6.22
N ILE A 194 -23.12 -5.37 7.08
CA ILE A 194 -23.98 -6.55 7.15
C ILE A 194 -24.39 -6.77 8.59
N ASP A 195 -25.70 -6.89 8.84
CA ASP A 195 -26.26 -7.20 10.17
C ASP A 195 -25.86 -6.22 11.29
N VAL A 196 -25.67 -4.95 10.94
CA VAL A 196 -25.33 -3.88 11.87
C VAL A 196 -26.47 -3.69 12.88
N ALA A 197 -26.14 -3.81 14.16
CA ALA A 197 -27.07 -3.61 15.27
C ALA A 197 -28.36 -4.47 15.18
N VAL A 198 -28.26 -5.67 14.60
CA VAL A 198 -29.38 -6.61 14.51
C VAL A 198 -29.46 -7.47 15.79
N PRO A 199 -30.58 -7.46 16.55
CA PRO A 199 -30.70 -8.27 17.75
C PRO A 199 -30.52 -9.77 17.49
N GLY A 200 -29.69 -10.43 18.31
CA GLY A 200 -29.47 -11.88 18.22
C GLY A 200 -28.63 -12.34 17.04
N ARG A 201 -28.04 -11.41 16.26
CA ARG A 201 -27.15 -11.73 15.14
C ARG A 201 -25.85 -10.92 15.22
N PRO A 202 -24.66 -11.55 15.14
CA PRO A 202 -23.41 -10.81 15.12
C PRO A 202 -23.26 -10.03 13.80
N GLU A 203 -22.74 -8.80 13.89
CA GLU A 203 -22.34 -8.03 12.72
C GLU A 203 -21.18 -8.73 11.99
N GLU A 204 -21.26 -8.81 10.66
CA GLU A 204 -20.17 -9.31 9.84
C GLU A 204 -19.29 -8.15 9.35
N PHE A 205 -17.98 -8.38 9.33
CA PHE A 205 -16.98 -7.42 8.85
C PHE A 205 -16.19 -7.98 7.65
N PRO A 206 -16.79 -8.05 6.45
CA PRO A 206 -16.05 -8.40 5.23
C PRO A 206 -14.87 -7.46 5.02
N ALA A 207 -13.76 -8.02 4.52
CA ALA A 207 -12.48 -7.34 4.42
C ALA A 207 -12.04 -7.17 2.96
N PHE A 208 -11.35 -6.06 2.68
CA PHE A 208 -10.58 -5.97 1.44
C PHE A 208 -9.28 -6.77 1.59
N THR A 209 -9.12 -7.80 0.76
CA THR A 209 -8.01 -8.76 0.87
C THR A 209 -6.94 -8.55 -0.20
N ASN A 210 -7.30 -7.91 -1.32
CA ASN A 210 -6.41 -7.64 -2.43
C ASN A 210 -6.70 -6.24 -2.97
N PHE A 211 -5.65 -5.49 -3.28
CA PHE A 211 -5.72 -4.19 -3.95
C PHE A 211 -4.85 -4.15 -5.21
N TRP A 212 -5.31 -3.41 -6.21
CA TRP A 212 -4.55 -3.12 -7.43
C TRP A 212 -4.53 -1.62 -7.69
N PHE A 213 -3.33 -1.05 -7.84
CA PHE A 213 -3.12 0.39 -8.02
C PHE A 213 -2.87 0.74 -9.48
N GLU A 214 -3.64 1.68 -10.01
CA GLU A 214 -3.53 2.20 -11.36
C GLU A 214 -3.58 3.74 -11.34
N PRO A 215 -2.42 4.41 -11.41
CA PRO A 215 -2.39 5.85 -11.62
C PRO A 215 -3.00 6.20 -12.97
N SER A 216 -3.77 7.29 -13.05
CA SER A 216 -4.28 7.76 -14.33
C SER A 216 -3.16 8.35 -15.18
N PRO A 217 -2.93 7.85 -16.41
CA PRO A 217 -1.91 8.41 -17.31
C PRO A 217 -2.31 9.79 -17.85
N ALA A 218 -3.62 10.04 -17.99
CA ALA A 218 -4.15 11.28 -18.58
C ALA A 218 -4.38 12.39 -17.54
N ASP A 219 -4.54 12.03 -16.26
CA ASP A 219 -4.95 12.97 -15.22
C ASP A 219 -4.19 12.73 -13.91
N ARG A 220 -3.26 13.64 -13.61
CA ARG A 220 -2.42 13.58 -12.41
C ARG A 220 -3.19 13.80 -11.10
N SER A 221 -4.46 14.18 -11.14
CA SER A 221 -5.32 14.30 -9.95
C SER A 221 -6.04 12.99 -9.60
N VAL A 222 -5.91 11.94 -10.42
CA VAL A 222 -6.68 10.70 -10.29
C VAL A 222 -5.80 9.48 -9.96
N MET A 223 -6.23 8.72 -8.96
CA MET A 223 -5.75 7.37 -8.66
C MET A 223 -6.91 6.39 -8.74
N THR A 224 -6.78 5.35 -9.55
CA THR A 224 -7.74 4.23 -9.57
C THR A 224 -7.21 3.10 -8.70
N VAL A 225 -8.04 2.58 -7.81
CA VAL A 225 -7.74 1.40 -7.00
C VAL A 225 -8.84 0.37 -7.20
N TYR A 226 -8.47 -0.85 -7.54
CA TYR A 226 -9.38 -1.99 -7.54
C TYR A 226 -9.22 -2.76 -6.25
N ALA A 227 -10.30 -3.36 -5.74
CA ALA A 227 -10.26 -4.17 -4.53
C ALA A 227 -11.09 -5.45 -4.66
N LEU A 228 -10.58 -6.53 -4.08
CA LEU A 228 -11.35 -7.75 -3.80
C LEU A 228 -11.82 -7.69 -2.35
N LEU A 229 -13.13 -7.82 -2.14
CA LEU A 229 -13.75 -7.95 -0.84
C LEU A 229 -14.12 -9.42 -0.59
N GLU A 230 -13.79 -9.94 0.58
CA GLU A 230 -14.13 -11.30 1.00
C GLU A 230 -14.66 -11.27 2.43
N GLY A 231 -15.72 -12.00 2.69
CA GLY A 231 -16.29 -12.18 4.03
C GLY A 231 -17.12 -13.47 4.10
N PRO A 232 -17.65 -13.80 5.29
CA PRO A 232 -18.38 -15.05 5.50
C PRO A 232 -19.58 -15.21 4.57
N SER A 233 -20.37 -14.14 4.40
CA SER A 233 -21.62 -14.18 3.62
C SER A 233 -21.55 -13.43 2.28
N VAL A 234 -20.43 -12.79 1.93
CA VAL A 234 -20.31 -11.97 0.72
C VAL A 234 -18.90 -11.96 0.16
N THR A 235 -18.81 -11.82 -1.15
CA THR A 235 -17.58 -11.43 -1.83
C THR A 235 -17.88 -10.27 -2.76
N GLY A 236 -16.89 -9.46 -3.12
CA GLY A 236 -17.13 -8.33 -4.00
C GLY A 236 -15.92 -7.89 -4.79
N ALA A 237 -16.18 -7.26 -5.94
CA ALA A 237 -15.17 -6.58 -6.73
C ALA A 237 -15.50 -5.08 -6.78
N TYR A 238 -14.52 -4.26 -6.43
CA TYR A 238 -14.66 -2.81 -6.35
C TYR A 238 -13.67 -2.12 -7.28
N ARG A 239 -14.10 -0.99 -7.87
CA ARG A 239 -13.24 0.00 -8.53
C ARG A 239 -13.52 1.36 -7.91
N PHE A 240 -12.51 1.90 -7.25
CA PHE A 240 -12.47 3.25 -6.69
C PHE A 240 -11.73 4.15 -7.67
N THR A 241 -12.43 5.09 -8.29
CA THR A 241 -11.80 6.20 -9.04
C THR A 241 -11.75 7.40 -8.11
N MET A 242 -10.56 7.70 -7.58
CA MET A 242 -10.39 8.72 -6.56
C MET A 242 -9.71 9.95 -7.16
N ARG A 243 -10.30 11.12 -6.91
CA ARG A 243 -9.83 12.41 -7.41
C ARG A 243 -9.44 13.32 -6.26
N ARG A 244 -8.19 13.76 -6.24
CA ARG A 244 -7.67 14.74 -5.27
C ARG A 244 -7.88 16.15 -5.81
N GLY A 245 -8.88 16.85 -5.28
CA GLY A 245 -9.12 18.30 -5.45
C GLY A 245 -8.90 19.03 -4.12
N LYS A 246 -9.71 20.05 -3.78
CA LYS A 246 -9.74 20.61 -2.41
C LYS A 246 -10.24 19.57 -1.39
N ALA A 247 -11.27 18.84 -1.78
CA ALA A 247 -11.74 17.62 -1.13
C ALA A 247 -11.37 16.40 -1.99
N VAL A 248 -11.60 15.21 -1.45
CA VAL A 248 -11.45 13.95 -2.17
C VAL A 248 -12.83 13.49 -2.65
N VAL A 249 -12.97 13.29 -3.96
CA VAL A 249 -14.16 12.68 -4.56
C VAL A 249 -13.82 11.25 -4.96
N MET A 250 -14.68 10.29 -4.59
CA MET A 250 -14.51 8.88 -4.94
C MET A 250 -15.75 8.39 -5.70
N ASP A 251 -15.55 8.02 -6.96
CA ASP A 251 -16.56 7.27 -7.72
C ASP A 251 -16.30 5.77 -7.50
N ILE A 252 -17.31 5.05 -6.99
CA ILE A 252 -17.17 3.65 -6.58
C ILE A 252 -18.12 2.80 -7.40
N ASP A 253 -17.56 1.85 -8.16
CA ASP A 253 -18.28 0.79 -8.87
C ASP A 253 -18.04 -0.52 -8.12
N SER A 254 -19.12 -1.20 -7.74
CA SER A 254 -19.06 -2.45 -6.97
C SER A 254 -19.97 -3.52 -7.55
N THR A 255 -19.51 -4.76 -7.53
CA THR A 255 -20.31 -5.97 -7.78
C THR A 255 -20.18 -6.88 -6.57
N LEU A 256 -21.31 -7.33 -6.01
CA LEU A 256 -21.43 -8.19 -4.84
C LEU A 256 -22.14 -9.50 -5.21
#